data_AF-A0A5C8RWZ4-F1
#
_entry.id   AF-A0A5C8RWZ4-F1
#
_cell.length_a   1.000
_cell.length_b   1.000
_cell.length_c   1.000
_cell.angle_alpha   90.00
_cell.angle_beta   90.00
_cell.angle_gamma   90.00
#
_symmetry.space_group_name_H-M   'P 1'
#
loop_
_entity.id
_entity.type
_entity.pdbx_description
1 polymer ?
#
loop_
_entity_poly.entity_id
_entity_poly.type
_entity_poly.pdbx_seq_one_letter_code
_entity_poly.pdbx_strand_id
1 'polypeptide(L)'
;MTSGTKPDPKAVPDAPDARAFAVEQAALIDLSALSVTQLGALFDRFDAASNAWCTELHLPYANGSKGEFRVNTAAGDLLEREQERVAEIRDRIAAEIDRRQPANERDANTQLETLIRHELMCNGDLRDPAIRARIEATWGVAPTSDAAAESMAHPMPTGPEPTTSLLAMGREFDTAHATWRKAVEANREPNQRFTALIEAAKARGGPSKADLQAAYALPGVSDARDIEEKAFETAGELSLTILKLPARTLGDLAVQARAVIPHVWAQGAYEEDGLPDADENIDKEAVRSLIESCCAVASVDWRGSSVMAGAASATDHGRKPDPFGNIFAGIDFSAMSMRTLDTLREHAVVLSDISYGLAAQPRSRPDDENQTNEAGDFVVRLAEALGGVVSRCVDEARRRQPDSVTDREIRIRTLALATVENGDAAETRAFARELLALVDA
;
A
#
# COMPACT_ATOMS: atom_id res chain seq x y z
N MET A 1 -8.98 47.95 42.27
CA MET A 1 -9.22 48.19 40.83
C MET A 1 -8.50 47.10 40.05
N THR A 2 -9.19 46.00 39.75
CA THR A 2 -8.67 44.93 38.90
C THR A 2 -8.84 45.36 37.45
N SER A 3 -7.72 45.54 36.74
CA SER A 3 -7.69 45.85 35.31
C SER A 3 -8.24 44.65 34.55
N GLY A 4 -9.51 44.73 34.14
CA GLY A 4 -10.17 43.73 33.30
C GLY A 4 -9.79 43.95 31.84
N THR A 5 -8.74 43.28 31.38
CA THR A 5 -8.42 43.18 29.96
C THR A 5 -9.54 42.38 29.28
N LYS A 6 -10.24 42.98 28.31
CA LYS A 6 -11.25 42.27 27.52
C LYS A 6 -10.56 41.11 26.77
N PRO A 7 -11.05 39.87 26.86
CA PRO A 7 -10.52 38.76 26.08
C PRO A 7 -10.62 39.08 24.59
N ASP A 8 -9.55 38.79 23.85
CA ASP A 8 -9.49 38.96 22.40
C ASP A 8 -10.55 38.02 21.77
N PRO A 9 -11.57 38.55 21.06
CA PRO A 9 -12.59 37.73 20.42
C PRO A 9 -12.04 36.86 19.26
N LYS A 10 -10.74 36.98 18.93
CA LYS A 10 -10.05 36.11 17.98
C LYS A 10 -9.14 35.06 18.61
N ALA A 11 -9.04 34.99 19.94
CA ALA A 11 -8.35 33.89 20.59
C ALA A 11 -9.14 32.61 20.30
N VAL A 12 -8.63 31.80 19.37
CA VAL A 12 -9.08 30.43 19.18
C VAL A 12 -8.83 29.74 20.52
N PRO A 13 -9.85 29.18 21.19
CA PRO A 13 -9.64 28.46 22.44
C PRO A 13 -8.56 27.40 22.19
N ASP A 14 -7.59 27.30 23.11
CA ASP A 14 -6.53 26.30 23.02
C ASP A 14 -7.19 24.96 22.74
N ALA A 15 -6.89 24.42 21.56
CA ALA A 15 -7.44 23.15 21.14
C ALA A 15 -7.00 22.13 22.19
N PRO A 16 -7.93 21.33 22.76
CA PRO A 16 -7.55 20.33 23.75
C PRO A 16 -6.45 19.45 23.17
N ASP A 17 -5.47 19.12 24.01
CA ASP A 17 -4.37 18.22 23.67
C ASP A 17 -4.95 16.96 22.99
N ALA A 18 -4.53 16.71 21.75
CA ALA A 18 -5.07 15.64 20.91
C ALA A 18 -4.95 14.29 21.61
N ARG A 19 -3.84 14.09 22.34
CA ARG A 19 -3.60 12.88 23.12
C ARG A 19 -4.54 12.76 24.31
N ALA A 20 -4.74 13.84 25.08
CA ALA A 20 -5.67 13.82 26.21
C ALA A 20 -7.10 13.50 25.75
N PHE A 21 -7.53 14.08 24.62
CA PHE A 21 -8.81 13.75 24.00
C PHE A 21 -8.88 12.28 23.56
N ALA A 22 -7.84 11.77 22.88
CA ALA A 22 -7.76 10.37 22.45
C ALA A 22 -7.89 9.40 23.62
N VAL A 23 -7.17 9.63 24.73
CA VAL A 23 -7.23 8.83 25.96
C VAL A 23 -8.64 8.83 26.56
N GLU A 24 -9.28 10.00 26.68
CA GLU A 24 -10.63 10.12 27.21
C GLU A 24 -11.64 9.35 26.35
N GLN A 25 -11.59 9.53 25.03
CA GLN A 25 -12.51 8.86 24.10
C GLN A 25 -12.28 7.35 24.05
N ALA A 26 -11.02 6.92 24.02
CA ALA A 26 -10.69 5.52 24.04
C ALA A 26 -11.27 4.86 25.29
N ALA A 27 -11.14 5.49 26.47
CA ALA A 27 -11.64 5.00 27.75
C ALA A 27 -13.14 4.67 27.78
N LEU A 28 -13.95 5.30 26.91
CA LEU A 28 -15.39 5.03 26.79
C LEU A 28 -15.71 3.66 26.19
N ILE A 29 -14.75 3.02 25.53
CA ILE A 29 -14.93 1.69 24.95
C ILE A 29 -14.68 0.64 26.03
N ASP A 30 -15.74 -0.09 26.39
CA ASP A 30 -15.68 -1.25 27.26
C ASP A 30 -15.24 -2.48 26.45
N LEU A 31 -14.04 -2.97 26.77
CA LEU A 31 -13.44 -4.15 26.15
C LEU A 31 -13.69 -5.42 26.96
N SER A 32 -14.23 -5.30 28.19
CA SER A 32 -14.29 -6.38 29.17
C SER A 32 -15.14 -7.58 28.72
N ALA A 33 -16.17 -7.34 27.90
CA ALA A 33 -17.09 -8.38 27.42
C ALA A 33 -16.56 -9.19 26.23
N LEU A 34 -15.47 -8.77 25.58
CA LEU A 34 -14.96 -9.41 24.35
C LEU A 34 -14.02 -10.57 24.68
N SER A 35 -14.09 -11.68 23.95
CA SER A 35 -13.08 -12.76 24.06
C SER A 35 -11.71 -12.34 23.49
N VAL A 36 -10.65 -13.10 23.79
CA VAL A 36 -9.30 -12.83 23.24
C VAL A 36 -9.30 -12.85 21.71
N THR A 37 -9.98 -13.83 21.09
CA THR A 37 -10.12 -13.88 19.63
C THR A 37 -10.85 -12.65 19.07
N GLN A 38 -11.91 -12.18 19.73
CA GLN A 38 -12.62 -10.95 19.31
C GLN A 38 -11.78 -9.70 19.49
N LEU A 39 -10.99 -9.63 20.56
CA LEU A 39 -10.05 -8.53 20.79
C LEU A 39 -8.95 -8.52 19.73
N GLY A 40 -8.38 -9.67 19.36
CA GLY A 40 -7.38 -9.77 18.28
C GLY A 40 -7.94 -9.27 16.94
N ALA A 41 -9.14 -9.73 16.56
CA ALA A 41 -9.80 -9.25 15.36
C ALA A 41 -10.12 -7.73 15.41
N LEU A 42 -10.44 -7.20 16.59
CA LEU A 42 -10.66 -5.77 16.79
C LEU A 42 -9.35 -4.98 16.67
N PHE A 43 -8.25 -5.51 17.23
CA PHE A 43 -6.92 -4.94 17.10
C PHE A 43 -6.55 -4.74 15.63
N ASP A 44 -6.76 -5.76 14.79
CA ASP A 44 -6.47 -5.67 13.34
C ASP A 44 -7.24 -4.56 12.64
N ARG A 45 -8.51 -4.35 13.02
CA ARG A 45 -9.34 -3.29 12.42
C ARG A 45 -8.84 -1.91 12.83
N PHE A 46 -8.44 -1.73 14.09
CA PHE A 46 -7.92 -0.45 14.57
C PHE A 46 -6.50 -0.18 14.06
N ASP A 47 -5.67 -1.21 13.89
CA ASP A 47 -4.37 -1.12 13.21
C ASP A 47 -4.54 -0.63 11.77
N ALA A 48 -5.37 -1.32 10.97
CA ALA A 48 -5.65 -0.92 9.60
C ALA A 48 -6.23 0.51 9.50
N ALA A 49 -7.13 0.89 10.41
CA ALA A 49 -7.65 2.25 10.48
C ALA A 49 -6.57 3.28 10.82
N SER A 50 -5.65 2.97 11.75
CA SER A 50 -4.55 3.86 12.13
C SER A 50 -3.64 4.14 10.93
N ASN A 51 -3.30 3.10 10.16
CA ASN A 51 -2.47 3.21 8.96
C ASN A 51 -3.17 4.01 7.85
N ALA A 52 -4.48 3.83 7.67
CA ALA A 52 -5.27 4.61 6.73
C ALA A 52 -5.25 6.11 7.09
N TRP A 53 -5.50 6.45 8.36
CA TRP A 53 -5.45 7.85 8.81
C TRP A 53 -4.06 8.47 8.71
N CYS A 54 -3.02 7.69 9.02
CA CYS A 54 -1.64 8.11 8.83
C CYS A 54 -1.37 8.50 7.37
N THR A 55 -1.88 7.69 6.42
CA THR A 55 -1.76 7.98 4.99
C THR A 55 -2.50 9.27 4.59
N GLU A 56 -3.75 9.44 5.04
CA GLU A 56 -4.55 10.64 4.75
C GLU A 56 -3.92 11.92 5.29
N LEU A 57 -3.21 11.86 6.42
CA LEU A 57 -2.50 13.00 6.99
C LEU A 57 -1.44 13.59 6.05
N HIS A 58 -0.91 12.79 5.11
CA HIS A 58 0.09 13.24 4.14
C HIS A 58 -0.51 13.97 2.93
N LEU A 59 -1.83 13.95 2.75
CA LEU A 59 -2.48 14.57 1.59
C LEU A 59 -2.52 16.10 1.69
N PRO A 60 -2.51 16.83 0.55
CA PRO A 60 -2.41 18.29 0.55
C PRO A 60 -3.52 19.04 1.30
N TYR A 61 -4.70 18.42 1.45
CA TYR A 61 -5.81 19.03 2.17
C TYR A 61 -5.65 18.93 3.70
N ALA A 62 -4.91 17.92 4.17
CA ALA A 62 -4.59 17.66 5.58
C ALA A 62 -3.26 18.32 5.98
N ASN A 63 -2.34 18.41 5.02
CA ASN A 63 -0.98 18.86 5.20
C ASN A 63 -0.75 20.25 4.58
N GLY A 64 -0.53 21.27 5.41
CA GLY A 64 -0.10 22.59 4.97
C GLY A 64 1.41 22.81 5.15
N SER A 65 1.93 23.86 4.54
CA SER A 65 3.31 24.32 4.78
C SER A 65 3.31 25.73 5.36
N LYS A 66 4.14 25.95 6.38
CA LYS A 66 4.43 27.29 6.92
C LYS A 66 5.94 27.46 7.02
N GLY A 67 6.56 27.80 5.89
CA GLY A 67 8.02 27.77 5.73
C GLY A 67 8.51 26.33 5.51
N GLU A 68 9.60 25.95 6.18
CA GLU A 68 10.18 24.60 6.11
C GLU A 68 9.45 23.59 7.01
N PHE A 69 8.54 24.06 7.86
CA PHE A 69 7.82 23.21 8.79
C PHE A 69 6.48 22.76 8.22
N ARG A 70 6.25 21.45 8.34
CA ARG A 70 4.95 20.83 8.15
C ARG A 70 3.99 21.37 9.20
N VAL A 71 2.84 21.88 8.77
CA VAL A 71 1.78 22.34 9.69
C VAL A 71 0.48 21.73 9.23
N ASN A 72 -0.20 21.01 10.12
CA ASN A 72 -1.50 20.44 9.82
C ASN A 72 -2.50 21.57 9.49
N THR A 73 -3.35 21.34 8.49
CA THR A 73 -4.53 22.17 8.29
C THR A 73 -5.56 21.83 9.36
N ALA A 74 -6.69 22.56 9.43
CA ALA A 74 -7.78 22.16 10.31
C ALA A 74 -8.30 20.72 10.03
N ALA A 75 -8.20 20.25 8.78
CA ALA A 75 -8.51 18.87 8.45
C ALA A 75 -7.40 17.91 8.91
N GLY A 76 -6.13 18.31 8.80
CA GLY A 76 -5.00 17.56 9.36
C GLY A 76 -5.10 17.41 10.87
N ASP A 77 -5.43 18.47 11.60
CA ASP A 77 -5.60 18.44 13.06
C ASP A 77 -6.72 17.47 13.47
N LEU A 78 -7.80 17.40 12.68
CA LEU A 78 -8.87 16.43 12.91
C LEU A 78 -8.41 15.00 12.66
N LEU A 79 -7.72 14.77 11.53
CA LEU A 79 -7.19 13.45 11.18
C LEU A 79 -6.15 12.95 12.18
N GLU A 80 -5.31 13.84 12.69
CA GLU A 80 -4.30 13.54 13.71
C GLU A 80 -4.97 13.11 15.01
N ARG A 81 -6.02 13.83 15.44
CA ARG A 81 -6.83 13.43 16.61
C ARG A 81 -7.49 12.07 16.43
N GLU A 82 -8.02 11.79 15.25
CA GLU A 82 -8.64 10.50 14.95
C GLU A 82 -7.61 9.37 14.87
N GLN A 83 -6.43 9.63 14.31
CA GLN A 83 -5.31 8.69 14.29
C GLN A 83 -4.84 8.37 15.72
N GLU A 84 -4.65 9.37 16.56
CA GLU A 84 -4.28 9.22 17.99
C GLU A 84 -5.36 8.45 18.76
N ARG A 85 -6.64 8.77 18.54
CA ARG A 85 -7.78 8.06 19.16
C ARG A 85 -7.79 6.58 18.78
N VAL A 86 -7.59 6.27 17.51
CA VAL A 86 -7.56 4.89 16.99
C VAL A 86 -6.34 4.14 17.51
N ALA A 87 -5.17 4.78 17.57
CA ALA A 87 -3.94 4.20 18.13
C ALA A 87 -4.11 3.90 19.63
N GLU A 88 -4.68 4.81 20.41
CA GLU A 88 -4.93 4.61 21.83
C GLU A 88 -5.94 3.46 22.08
N ILE A 89 -6.98 3.33 21.23
CA ILE A 89 -7.90 2.18 21.33
C ILE A 89 -7.18 0.87 21.02
N ARG A 90 -6.35 0.83 19.98
CA ARG A 90 -5.51 -0.33 19.64
C ARG A 90 -4.61 -0.72 20.81
N ASP A 91 -3.96 0.25 21.45
CA ASP A 91 -3.06 0.01 22.58
C ASP A 91 -3.83 -0.49 23.81
N ARG A 92 -5.04 0.03 24.08
CA ARG A 92 -5.93 -0.50 25.12
C ARG A 92 -6.37 -1.94 24.84
N ILE A 93 -6.62 -2.29 23.56
CA ILE A 93 -6.94 -3.66 23.16
C ILE A 93 -5.76 -4.59 23.42
N ALA A 94 -4.54 -4.22 23.03
CA ALA A 94 -3.34 -5.00 23.32
C ALA A 94 -3.13 -5.19 24.83
N ALA A 95 -3.27 -4.13 25.63
CA ALA A 95 -3.17 -4.19 27.08
C ALA A 95 -4.25 -5.08 27.72
N GLU A 96 -5.48 -5.06 27.18
CA GLU A 96 -6.56 -5.92 27.64
C GLU A 96 -6.34 -7.39 27.26
N ILE A 97 -5.81 -7.63 26.05
CA ILE A 97 -5.37 -8.96 25.61
C ILE A 97 -4.28 -9.48 26.55
N ASP A 98 -3.27 -8.69 26.89
CA ASP A 98 -2.15 -9.12 27.76
C ASP A 98 -2.61 -9.59 29.15
N ARG A 99 -3.60 -8.90 29.74
CA ARG A 99 -4.11 -9.23 31.08
C ARG A 99 -4.97 -10.50 31.13
N ARG A 100 -5.46 -10.97 29.99
CA ARG A 100 -6.39 -12.11 29.95
C ARG A 100 -5.68 -13.43 30.03
N GLN A 101 -6.30 -14.40 30.68
CA GLN A 101 -5.85 -15.78 30.60
C GLN A 101 -6.52 -16.44 29.39
N PRO A 102 -5.76 -17.00 28.43
CA PRO A 102 -6.35 -17.64 27.27
C PRO A 102 -7.12 -18.90 27.69
N ALA A 103 -8.34 -19.08 27.17
CA ALA A 103 -9.20 -20.20 27.55
C ALA A 103 -8.82 -21.52 26.82
N ASN A 104 -8.12 -21.40 25.71
CA ASN A 104 -7.70 -22.50 24.84
C ASN A 104 -6.45 -22.09 24.05
N GLU A 105 -5.87 -23.05 23.31
CA GLU A 105 -4.66 -22.84 22.50
C GLU A 105 -4.84 -21.76 21.43
N ARG A 106 -6.00 -21.69 20.78
CA ARG A 106 -6.30 -20.66 19.78
C ARG A 106 -6.28 -19.25 20.39
N ASP A 107 -6.88 -19.07 21.56
CA ASP A 107 -6.80 -17.80 22.29
C ASP A 107 -5.36 -17.50 22.72
N ALA A 108 -4.58 -18.50 23.14
CA ALA A 108 -3.18 -18.32 23.53
C ALA A 108 -2.32 -17.84 22.35
N ASN A 109 -2.51 -18.45 21.17
CA ASN A 109 -1.82 -18.05 19.95
C ASN A 109 -2.25 -16.64 19.50
N THR A 110 -3.55 -16.36 19.47
CA THR A 110 -4.08 -15.03 19.11
C THR A 110 -3.54 -13.95 20.03
N GLN A 111 -3.51 -14.22 21.35
CA GLN A 111 -2.95 -13.32 22.34
C GLN A 111 -1.47 -13.04 22.06
N LEU A 112 -0.66 -14.09 21.87
CA LEU A 112 0.78 -13.93 21.66
C LEU A 112 1.10 -13.21 20.34
N GLU A 113 0.42 -13.56 19.25
CA GLU A 113 0.56 -12.89 17.95
C GLU A 113 0.23 -11.39 18.03
N THR A 114 -0.88 -11.06 18.70
CA THR A 114 -1.30 -9.65 18.86
C THR A 114 -0.26 -8.85 19.64
N LEU A 115 0.29 -9.42 20.73
CA LEU A 115 1.30 -8.75 21.55
C LEU A 115 2.63 -8.56 20.80
N ILE A 116 3.04 -9.54 19.99
CA ILE A 116 4.21 -9.42 19.12
C ILE A 116 4.04 -8.28 18.13
N ARG A 117 2.90 -8.23 17.43
CA ARG A 117 2.61 -7.18 16.46
C ARG A 117 2.58 -5.81 17.12
N HIS A 118 1.90 -5.69 18.26
CA HIS A 118 1.85 -4.46 19.03
C HIS A 118 3.25 -3.97 19.43
N GLU A 119 4.09 -4.85 19.96
CA GLU A 119 5.47 -4.54 20.35
C GLU A 119 6.32 -4.07 19.16
N LEU A 120 6.25 -4.78 18.03
CA LEU A 120 6.96 -4.40 16.79
C LEU A 120 6.49 -3.03 16.26
N MET A 121 5.21 -2.73 16.32
CA MET A 121 4.68 -1.45 15.87
C MET A 121 5.10 -0.29 16.77
N CYS A 122 5.10 -0.49 18.10
CA CYS A 122 5.42 0.57 19.06
C CYS A 122 6.93 0.82 19.18
N ASN A 123 7.74 -0.25 19.12
CA ASN A 123 9.16 -0.19 19.43
C ASN A 123 10.08 -0.45 18.22
N GLY A 124 9.52 -0.91 17.10
CA GLY A 124 10.28 -1.36 15.92
C GLY A 124 11.05 -2.67 16.13
N ASP A 125 10.95 -3.29 17.30
CA ASP A 125 11.71 -4.49 17.72
C ASP A 125 11.03 -5.18 18.92
N LEU A 126 11.35 -6.46 19.17
CA LEU A 126 10.82 -7.28 20.28
C LEU A 126 11.66 -7.12 21.56
N ARG A 127 11.44 -6.03 22.30
CA ARG A 127 12.23 -5.70 23.49
C ARG A 127 11.72 -6.36 24.76
N ASP A 128 10.41 -6.55 24.88
CA ASP A 128 9.79 -7.14 26.08
C ASP A 128 10.31 -8.58 26.35
N PRO A 129 11.04 -8.82 27.45
CA PRO A 129 11.52 -10.15 27.80
C PRO A 129 10.38 -11.14 28.13
N ALA A 130 9.22 -10.67 28.58
CA ALA A 130 8.08 -11.52 28.88
C ALA A 130 7.45 -12.08 27.59
N ILE A 131 7.28 -11.25 26.56
CA ILE A 131 6.81 -11.71 25.24
C ILE A 131 7.78 -12.75 24.66
N ARG A 132 9.09 -12.49 24.72
CA ARG A 132 10.11 -13.45 24.23
C ARG A 132 10.08 -14.80 24.98
N ALA A 133 9.96 -14.77 26.30
CA ALA A 133 9.85 -16.01 27.09
C ALA A 133 8.56 -16.78 26.77
N ARG A 134 7.46 -16.09 26.45
CA ARG A 134 6.20 -16.71 26.04
C ARG A 134 6.29 -17.34 24.65
N ILE A 135 6.94 -16.67 23.70
CA ILE A 135 7.25 -17.26 22.38
C ILE A 135 7.99 -18.59 22.55
N GLU A 136 9.04 -18.61 23.37
CA GLU A 136 9.81 -19.82 23.63
C GLU A 136 8.95 -20.93 24.27
N ALA A 137 8.08 -20.59 25.23
CA ALA A 137 7.23 -21.57 25.89
C ALA A 137 6.09 -22.12 25.01
N THR A 138 5.46 -21.27 24.20
CA THR A 138 4.27 -21.64 23.40
C THR A 138 4.65 -22.28 22.07
N TRP A 139 5.68 -21.78 21.39
CA TRP A 139 6.05 -22.22 20.05
C TRP A 139 7.39 -22.97 20.00
N GLY A 140 8.11 -23.08 21.12
CA GLY A 140 9.37 -23.82 21.19
C GLY A 140 9.24 -25.35 21.23
N VAL A 141 8.03 -25.93 21.19
CA VAL A 141 7.81 -27.39 21.26
C VAL A 141 6.91 -27.88 20.11
N ALA A 142 7.41 -28.81 19.29
CA ALA A 142 6.80 -29.25 18.03
C ALA A 142 5.48 -30.04 18.17
N PRO A 143 4.44 -29.76 17.35
CA PRO A 143 3.26 -30.63 17.19
C PRO A 143 3.50 -31.77 16.19
N THR A 144 2.89 -32.93 16.43
CA THR A 144 2.93 -34.11 15.53
C THR A 144 1.73 -34.09 14.57
N SER A 145 2.00 -34.17 13.27
CA SER A 145 1.03 -33.98 12.18
C SER A 145 0.24 -35.25 11.86
N ASP A 146 -1.09 -35.22 11.92
CA ASP A 146 -1.99 -36.07 11.11
C ASP A 146 -3.46 -35.72 11.41
N ALA A 147 -4.09 -34.85 10.61
CA ALA A 147 -5.53 -34.84 10.28
C ALA A 147 -5.99 -33.48 9.74
N ALA A 148 -6.44 -33.43 8.47
CA ALA A 148 -7.73 -32.86 8.06
C ALA A 148 -7.73 -32.49 6.57
N ALA A 149 -8.45 -33.28 5.77
CA ALA A 149 -8.99 -32.85 4.49
C ALA A 149 -10.24 -33.69 4.19
N GLU A 150 -11.41 -33.07 4.03
CA GLU A 150 -12.46 -33.51 3.09
C GLU A 150 -13.69 -32.57 3.05
N SER A 151 -14.29 -32.50 1.85
CA SER A 151 -15.69 -32.08 1.52
C SER A 151 -15.94 -30.57 1.32
N MET A 152 -16.72 -30.06 0.35
CA MET A 152 -17.75 -30.64 -0.53
C MET A 152 -18.15 -29.67 -1.68
N ALA A 153 -18.92 -30.12 -2.67
CA ALA A 153 -19.37 -29.37 -3.86
C ALA A 153 -20.90 -29.34 -4.03
N HIS A 154 -21.52 -28.23 -4.48
CA HIS A 154 -22.76 -28.18 -5.30
C HIS A 154 -23.14 -26.74 -5.80
N PRO A 155 -24.06 -26.59 -6.80
CA PRO A 155 -24.01 -25.55 -7.83
C PRO A 155 -25.03 -24.40 -7.71
N MET A 156 -24.74 -23.27 -8.39
CA MET A 156 -25.50 -22.00 -8.40
C MET A 156 -26.37 -21.75 -9.65
N PRO A 157 -27.48 -20.97 -9.54
CA PRO A 157 -28.36 -20.59 -10.64
C PRO A 157 -28.07 -19.20 -11.23
N THR A 158 -28.56 -18.98 -12.45
CA THR A 158 -28.23 -17.85 -13.35
C THR A 158 -29.35 -16.81 -13.50
N GLY A 159 -29.00 -15.52 -13.49
CA GLY A 159 -29.83 -14.43 -14.05
C GLY A 159 -29.09 -13.07 -14.09
N PRO A 160 -28.94 -12.39 -15.25
CA PRO A 160 -28.12 -11.17 -15.35
C PRO A 160 -28.94 -9.86 -15.41
N GLU A 161 -28.47 -8.84 -14.70
CA GLU A 161 -28.72 -7.43 -15.04
C GLU A 161 -27.50 -6.83 -15.77
N PRO A 162 -27.69 -5.90 -16.73
CA PRO A 162 -26.60 -5.34 -17.53
C PRO A 162 -25.83 -4.30 -16.71
N THR A 163 -24.80 -4.76 -16.02
CA THR A 163 -23.79 -3.90 -15.39
C THR A 163 -22.92 -3.29 -16.49
N THR A 164 -22.82 -1.95 -16.54
CA THR A 164 -21.84 -1.26 -17.38
C THR A 164 -20.45 -1.81 -17.03
N SER A 165 -19.86 -2.55 -17.96
CA SER A 165 -18.61 -3.28 -17.71
C SER A 165 -17.46 -2.29 -17.57
N LEU A 166 -16.70 -2.40 -16.47
CA LEU A 166 -15.52 -1.59 -16.18
C LEU A 166 -14.48 -1.67 -17.32
N LEU A 167 -14.45 -2.78 -18.06
CA LEU A 167 -13.67 -2.95 -19.29
C LEU A 167 -14.06 -2.00 -20.43
N ALA A 168 -15.34 -1.63 -20.55
CA ALA A 168 -15.78 -0.65 -21.54
C ALA A 168 -15.26 0.75 -21.20
N MET A 169 -15.38 1.15 -19.93
CA MET A 169 -14.79 2.38 -19.42
C MET A 169 -13.26 2.38 -19.54
N GLY A 170 -12.62 1.23 -19.34
CA GLY A 170 -11.19 1.06 -19.56
C GLY A 170 -10.74 1.41 -20.97
N ARG A 171 -11.48 1.00 -22.01
CA ARG A 171 -11.17 1.37 -23.41
C ARG A 171 -11.34 2.85 -23.69
N GLU A 172 -12.37 3.47 -23.09
CA GLU A 172 -12.57 4.92 -23.17
C GLU A 172 -11.42 5.65 -22.49
N PHE A 173 -11.01 5.21 -21.31
CA PHE A 173 -9.85 5.72 -20.59
C PHE A 173 -8.56 5.55 -21.40
N ASP A 174 -8.29 4.39 -21.98
CA ASP A 174 -7.08 4.15 -22.78
C ASP A 174 -7.00 5.12 -23.97
N THR A 175 -8.14 5.46 -24.58
CA THR A 175 -8.24 6.45 -25.66
C THR A 175 -7.98 7.89 -25.15
N ALA A 176 -8.57 8.25 -24.01
CA ALA A 176 -8.36 9.55 -23.38
C ALA A 176 -6.89 9.72 -22.94
N HIS A 177 -6.32 8.69 -22.32
CA HIS A 177 -4.92 8.64 -21.90
C HIS A 177 -3.96 8.76 -23.09
N ALA A 178 -4.22 8.05 -24.20
CA ALA A 178 -3.42 8.21 -25.41
C ALA A 178 -3.50 9.63 -26.01
N THR A 179 -4.67 10.28 -25.90
CA THR A 179 -4.85 11.68 -26.33
C THR A 179 -4.07 12.64 -25.44
N TRP A 180 -4.14 12.46 -24.13
CA TRP A 180 -3.38 13.26 -23.16
C TRP A 180 -1.88 13.12 -23.35
N ARG A 181 -1.34 11.90 -23.53
CA ARG A 181 0.10 11.71 -23.81
C ARG A 181 0.58 12.44 -25.07
N LYS A 182 -0.22 12.44 -26.13
CA LYS A 182 0.10 13.21 -27.35
C LYS A 182 0.09 14.71 -27.08
N ALA A 183 -0.80 15.20 -26.22
CA ALA A 183 -0.86 16.60 -25.84
C ALA A 183 0.34 17.02 -24.98
N VAL A 184 0.75 16.18 -24.03
CA VAL A 184 1.99 16.35 -23.24
C VAL A 184 3.20 16.47 -24.15
N GLU A 185 3.36 15.52 -25.09
CA GLU A 185 4.46 15.55 -26.06
C GLU A 185 4.44 16.84 -26.90
N ALA A 186 3.25 17.24 -27.39
CA ALA A 186 3.09 18.48 -28.15
C ALA A 186 3.37 19.74 -27.33
N ASN A 187 3.17 19.70 -26.01
CA ASN A 187 3.45 20.81 -25.11
C ASN A 187 4.91 20.84 -24.60
N ARG A 188 5.74 19.80 -24.85
CA ARG A 188 7.12 19.77 -24.34
C ARG A 188 7.95 20.96 -24.81
N GLU A 189 7.98 21.24 -26.11
CA GLU A 189 8.74 22.38 -26.67
C GLU A 189 8.16 23.75 -26.25
N PRO A 190 6.84 24.01 -26.35
CA PRO A 190 6.27 25.26 -25.86
C PRO A 190 6.54 25.50 -24.37
N ASN A 191 6.40 24.46 -23.53
CA ASN A 191 6.67 24.55 -22.10
C ASN A 191 8.17 24.78 -21.81
N GLN A 192 9.09 24.21 -22.60
CA GLN A 192 10.52 24.52 -22.51
C GLN A 192 10.80 26.01 -22.81
N ARG A 193 10.20 26.58 -23.85
CA ARG A 193 10.36 28.01 -24.16
C ARG A 193 9.78 28.90 -23.05
N PHE A 194 8.61 28.54 -22.52
CA PHE A 194 8.02 29.22 -21.36
C PHE A 194 8.99 29.18 -20.18
N THR A 195 9.46 27.99 -19.81
CA THR A 195 10.38 27.77 -18.68
C THR A 195 11.68 28.54 -18.85
N ALA A 196 12.29 28.52 -20.03
CA ALA A 196 13.53 29.26 -20.32
C ALA A 196 13.36 30.78 -20.11
N LEU A 197 12.22 31.35 -20.51
CA LEU A 197 11.94 32.77 -20.30
C LEU A 197 11.78 33.09 -18.80
N ILE A 198 11.08 32.23 -18.05
CA ILE A 198 10.89 32.39 -16.61
C ILE A 198 12.21 32.25 -15.84
N GLU A 199 13.06 31.28 -16.18
CA GLU A 199 14.38 31.13 -15.57
C GLU A 199 15.29 32.34 -15.88
N ALA A 200 15.26 32.85 -17.12
CA ALA A 200 15.99 34.08 -17.46
C ALA A 200 15.50 35.28 -16.65
N ALA A 201 14.20 35.36 -16.31
CA ALA A 201 13.67 36.41 -15.46
C ALA A 201 14.03 36.21 -13.98
N LYS A 202 14.00 34.96 -13.48
CA LYS A 202 14.50 34.60 -12.13
C LYS A 202 15.95 35.04 -11.95
N ALA A 203 16.81 34.79 -12.93
CA ALA A 203 18.21 35.23 -12.91
C ALA A 203 18.41 36.75 -12.81
N ARG A 204 17.39 37.56 -13.14
CA ARG A 204 17.41 39.04 -13.02
C ARG A 204 16.75 39.56 -11.73
N GLY A 205 16.43 38.69 -10.77
CA GLY A 205 15.79 39.08 -9.51
C GLY A 205 14.31 38.67 -9.39
N GLY A 206 13.85 37.71 -10.20
CA GLY A 206 12.49 37.17 -10.15
C GLY A 206 11.63 37.56 -11.36
N PRO A 207 10.61 36.76 -11.72
CA PRO A 207 9.71 37.07 -12.82
C PRO A 207 8.77 38.22 -12.46
N SER A 208 8.75 39.28 -13.28
CA SER A 208 7.73 40.32 -13.20
C SER A 208 6.42 39.85 -13.84
N LYS A 209 5.32 40.60 -13.60
CA LYS A 209 4.05 40.37 -14.31
C LYS A 209 4.22 40.48 -15.85
N ALA A 210 5.09 41.38 -16.31
CA ALA A 210 5.36 41.54 -17.74
C ALA A 210 6.13 40.33 -18.32
N ASP A 211 7.05 39.73 -17.54
CA ASP A 211 7.76 38.51 -17.95
C ASP A 211 6.80 37.32 -18.07
N LEU A 212 5.87 37.17 -17.12
CA LEU A 212 4.83 36.13 -17.19
C LEU A 212 3.94 36.33 -18.44
N GLN A 213 3.48 37.56 -18.69
CA GLN A 213 2.69 37.87 -19.88
C GLN A 213 3.46 37.60 -21.17
N ALA A 214 4.76 37.95 -21.23
CA ALA A 214 5.61 37.66 -22.37
C ALA A 214 5.80 36.16 -22.58
N ALA A 215 5.95 35.37 -21.50
CA ALA A 215 6.05 33.91 -21.58
C ALA A 215 4.79 33.27 -22.16
N TYR A 216 3.59 33.68 -21.70
CA TYR A 216 2.32 33.19 -22.24
C TYR A 216 2.04 33.69 -23.67
N ALA A 217 2.61 34.83 -24.07
CA ALA A 217 2.48 35.35 -25.43
C ALA A 217 3.43 34.66 -26.44
N LEU A 218 4.31 33.76 -26.00
CA LEU A 218 5.16 32.98 -26.90
C LEU A 218 4.29 32.12 -27.84
N PRO A 219 4.64 32.03 -29.14
CA PRO A 219 3.81 31.30 -30.11
C PRO A 219 3.52 29.86 -29.68
N GLY A 220 2.24 29.50 -29.61
CA GLY A 220 1.76 28.15 -29.32
C GLY A 220 1.82 27.71 -27.85
N VAL A 221 2.32 28.53 -26.91
CA VAL A 221 2.41 28.15 -25.49
C VAL A 221 1.03 27.98 -24.85
N SER A 222 0.16 28.98 -24.97
CA SER A 222 -1.19 28.91 -24.40
C SER A 222 -2.01 27.80 -25.08
N ASP A 223 -1.99 27.73 -26.42
CA ASP A 223 -2.75 26.71 -27.16
C ASP A 223 -2.34 25.28 -26.79
N ALA A 224 -1.03 25.00 -26.70
CA ALA A 224 -0.54 23.67 -26.35
C ALA A 224 -0.88 23.29 -24.90
N ARG A 225 -0.77 24.25 -23.98
CA ARG A 225 -1.18 24.06 -22.58
C ARG A 225 -2.68 23.80 -22.44
N ASP A 226 -3.53 24.58 -23.13
CA ASP A 226 -4.98 24.42 -23.07
C ASP A 226 -5.42 23.05 -23.64
N ILE A 227 -4.74 22.59 -24.71
CA ILE A 227 -4.95 21.25 -25.28
C ILE A 227 -4.55 20.16 -24.29
N GLU A 228 -3.40 20.29 -23.63
CA GLU A 228 -2.95 19.35 -22.60
C GLU A 228 -3.91 19.31 -21.40
N GLU A 229 -4.29 20.48 -20.86
CA GLU A 229 -5.18 20.60 -19.69
C GLU A 229 -6.54 19.95 -19.97
N LYS A 230 -7.13 20.20 -21.15
CA LYS A 230 -8.40 19.57 -21.54
C LYS A 230 -8.29 18.05 -21.71
N ALA A 231 -7.18 17.57 -22.27
CA ALA A 231 -6.96 16.14 -22.43
C ALA A 231 -6.72 15.45 -21.07
N PHE A 232 -6.01 16.12 -20.16
CA PHE A 232 -5.83 15.70 -18.77
C PHE A 232 -7.17 15.63 -18.03
N GLU A 233 -8.00 16.68 -18.11
CA GLU A 233 -9.32 16.72 -17.47
C GLU A 233 -10.18 15.51 -17.91
N THR A 234 -10.23 15.23 -19.22
CA THR A 234 -10.98 14.09 -19.76
C THR A 234 -10.46 12.75 -19.21
N ALA A 235 -9.14 12.54 -19.18
CA ALA A 235 -8.55 11.31 -18.65
C ALA A 235 -8.73 11.19 -17.12
N GLY A 236 -8.63 12.31 -16.40
CA GLY A 236 -8.79 12.39 -14.95
C GLY A 236 -10.22 12.11 -14.49
N GLU A 237 -11.23 12.63 -15.18
CA GLU A 237 -12.65 12.34 -14.87
C GLU A 237 -12.99 10.86 -15.06
N LEU A 238 -12.54 10.26 -16.17
CA LEU A 238 -12.70 8.83 -16.43
C LEU A 238 -11.98 7.99 -15.38
N SER A 239 -10.74 8.36 -15.02
CA SER A 239 -10.00 7.73 -13.95
C SER A 239 -10.76 7.72 -12.63
N LEU A 240 -11.19 8.89 -12.15
CA LEU A 240 -11.92 9.02 -10.88
C LEU A 240 -13.22 8.23 -10.87
N THR A 241 -13.85 8.07 -12.04
CA THR A 241 -15.05 7.24 -12.18
C THR A 241 -14.70 5.76 -12.10
N ILE A 242 -13.65 5.31 -12.80
CA ILE A 242 -13.14 3.93 -12.78
C ILE A 242 -12.73 3.52 -11.35
N LEU A 243 -12.01 4.38 -10.63
CA LEU A 243 -11.49 4.10 -9.28
C LEU A 243 -12.61 3.94 -8.23
N LYS A 244 -13.81 4.48 -8.49
CA LYS A 244 -14.99 4.31 -7.61
C LYS A 244 -15.73 3.00 -7.82
N LEU A 245 -15.55 2.35 -8.96
CA LEU A 245 -16.23 1.09 -9.28
C LEU A 245 -15.44 -0.09 -8.74
N PRO A 246 -16.06 -1.15 -8.21
CA PRO A 246 -15.31 -2.31 -7.74
C PRO A 246 -14.76 -3.13 -8.91
N ALA A 247 -13.48 -3.47 -8.88
CA ALA A 247 -12.92 -4.48 -9.78
C ALA A 247 -13.45 -5.87 -9.43
N ARG A 248 -13.94 -6.61 -10.43
CA ARG A 248 -14.47 -7.97 -10.26
C ARG A 248 -13.66 -9.02 -11.01
N THR A 249 -12.81 -8.57 -11.92
CA THR A 249 -11.95 -9.41 -12.74
C THR A 249 -10.53 -8.85 -12.78
N LEU A 250 -9.61 -9.66 -13.27
CA LEU A 250 -8.25 -9.23 -13.59
C LEU A 250 -8.19 -8.03 -14.55
N GLY A 251 -9.02 -8.08 -15.58
CA GLY A 251 -9.13 -6.98 -16.54
C GLY A 251 -9.63 -5.71 -15.88
N ASP A 252 -10.56 -5.82 -14.92
CA ASP A 252 -11.04 -4.67 -14.17
C ASP A 252 -9.95 -4.08 -13.27
N LEU A 253 -9.16 -4.93 -12.60
CA LEU A 253 -8.03 -4.44 -11.78
C LEU A 253 -6.97 -3.75 -12.64
N ALA A 254 -6.65 -4.29 -13.80
CA ALA A 254 -5.72 -3.65 -14.73
C ALA A 254 -6.24 -2.27 -15.20
N VAL A 255 -7.54 -2.16 -15.48
CA VAL A 255 -8.16 -0.87 -15.81
C VAL A 255 -8.06 0.12 -14.65
N GLN A 256 -8.33 -0.31 -13.42
CA GLN A 256 -8.15 0.54 -12.24
C GLN A 256 -6.70 0.95 -12.01
N ALA A 257 -5.76 0.02 -12.18
CA ALA A 257 -4.34 0.31 -12.03
C ALA A 257 -3.89 1.37 -13.05
N ARG A 258 -4.28 1.22 -14.33
CA ARG A 258 -4.00 2.25 -15.34
C ARG A 258 -4.65 3.59 -15.04
N ALA A 259 -5.85 3.60 -14.44
CA ALA A 259 -6.53 4.82 -14.03
C ALA A 259 -5.73 5.63 -13.00
N VAL A 260 -4.82 5.02 -12.22
CA VAL A 260 -3.97 5.76 -11.28
C VAL A 260 -2.97 6.70 -11.98
N ILE A 261 -2.62 6.45 -13.25
CA ILE A 261 -1.53 7.14 -13.95
C ILE A 261 -1.66 8.68 -13.96
N PRO A 262 -2.80 9.29 -14.33
CA PRO A 262 -2.93 10.74 -14.33
C PRO A 262 -2.77 11.38 -12.96
N HIS A 263 -3.01 10.64 -11.87
CA HIS A 263 -2.91 11.16 -10.51
C HIS A 263 -1.50 11.16 -9.94
N VAL A 264 -0.63 10.29 -10.46
CA VAL A 264 0.76 10.15 -10.00
C VAL A 264 1.74 10.83 -10.96
N TRP A 265 1.43 10.88 -12.26
CA TRP A 265 2.27 11.51 -13.28
C TRP A 265 1.52 12.65 -13.98
N ALA A 266 1.14 13.69 -13.25
CA ALA A 266 0.31 14.80 -13.76
C ALA A 266 0.86 15.54 -15.01
N GLN A 267 2.14 15.35 -15.36
CA GLN A 267 2.78 15.91 -16.56
C GLN A 267 3.10 14.84 -17.64
N GLY A 268 2.45 13.67 -17.58
CA GLY A 268 2.69 12.57 -18.51
C GLY A 268 4.07 11.92 -18.40
N ALA A 269 4.83 12.19 -17.33
CA ALA A 269 6.18 11.69 -17.12
C ALA A 269 6.26 10.17 -16.82
N TYR A 270 5.16 9.42 -16.97
CA TYR A 270 5.14 7.97 -16.78
C TYR A 270 6.19 7.25 -17.62
N GLU A 271 6.54 7.77 -18.79
CA GLU A 271 7.56 7.20 -19.68
C GLU A 271 8.98 7.71 -19.40
N GLU A 272 9.11 8.92 -18.84
CA GLU A 272 10.40 9.59 -18.59
C GLU A 272 11.00 9.23 -17.22
N ASP A 273 10.15 9.06 -16.20
CA ASP A 273 10.54 8.71 -14.82
C ASP A 273 11.05 7.26 -14.70
N GLY A 274 11.47 6.62 -15.81
CA GLY A 274 11.97 5.23 -15.86
C GLY A 274 13.40 5.04 -15.35
N LEU A 275 14.11 6.14 -15.05
CA LEU A 275 15.43 6.12 -14.43
C LEU A 275 15.33 6.80 -13.06
N PRO A 276 15.70 6.12 -11.96
CA PRO A 276 15.60 6.67 -10.62
C PRO A 276 16.44 7.95 -10.55
N ASP A 277 15.84 9.05 -10.12
CA ASP A 277 16.63 10.19 -9.65
C ASP A 277 17.16 9.90 -8.23
N ALA A 278 18.17 10.64 -7.79
CA ALA A 278 18.83 10.37 -6.52
C ALA A 278 18.04 10.84 -5.28
N ASP A 279 16.93 11.56 -5.48
CA ASP A 279 16.17 12.25 -4.43
C ASP A 279 14.72 11.77 -4.31
N GLU A 280 14.32 10.72 -5.06
CA GLU A 280 12.92 10.31 -5.11
C GLU A 280 12.44 9.65 -3.80
N ASN A 281 11.41 10.29 -3.24
CA ASN A 281 10.49 9.72 -2.24
C ASN A 281 9.94 8.39 -2.75
N ILE A 282 9.69 7.47 -1.84
CA ILE A 282 9.27 6.07 -1.99
C ILE A 282 7.98 5.81 -2.85
N ASP A 283 7.39 6.78 -3.54
CA ASP A 283 5.98 6.69 -3.94
C ASP A 283 5.70 6.39 -5.44
N LYS A 284 6.61 6.66 -6.38
CA LYS A 284 6.32 6.47 -7.83
C LYS A 284 6.75 5.11 -8.39
N GLU A 285 7.93 4.62 -8.00
CA GLU A 285 8.47 3.33 -8.48
C GLU A 285 7.59 2.16 -8.01
N ALA A 286 7.16 2.19 -6.75
CA ALA A 286 6.25 1.22 -6.17
C ALA A 286 4.90 1.22 -6.92
N VAL A 287 4.34 2.40 -7.17
CA VAL A 287 3.09 2.55 -7.91
C VAL A 287 3.24 2.10 -9.37
N ARG A 288 4.35 2.42 -10.05
CA ARG A 288 4.61 1.90 -11.40
C ARG A 288 4.68 0.38 -11.39
N SER A 289 5.45 -0.21 -10.48
CA SER A 289 5.62 -1.66 -10.37
C SER A 289 4.28 -2.36 -10.12
N LEU A 290 3.42 -1.77 -9.30
CA LEU A 290 2.05 -2.24 -9.08
C LEU A 290 1.21 -2.16 -10.37
N ILE A 291 1.24 -1.02 -11.08
CA ILE A 291 0.50 -0.84 -12.34
C ILE A 291 0.94 -1.87 -13.38
N GLU A 292 2.25 -2.02 -13.57
CA GLU A 292 2.82 -2.96 -14.52
C GLU A 292 2.49 -4.41 -14.15
N SER A 293 2.56 -4.76 -12.86
CA SER A 293 2.16 -6.08 -12.38
C SER A 293 0.70 -6.36 -12.68
N CYS A 294 -0.22 -5.46 -12.29
CA CYS A 294 -1.65 -5.59 -12.56
C CYS A 294 -1.96 -5.72 -14.06
N CYS A 295 -1.29 -4.93 -14.90
CA CYS A 295 -1.45 -4.98 -16.34
C CYS A 295 -0.91 -6.30 -16.93
N ALA A 296 0.28 -6.73 -16.50
CA ALA A 296 0.90 -7.98 -16.94
C ALA A 296 0.00 -9.18 -16.66
N VAL A 297 -0.63 -9.25 -15.48
CA VAL A 297 -1.56 -10.34 -15.16
C VAL A 297 -2.77 -10.36 -16.09
N ALA A 298 -3.27 -9.19 -16.47
CA ALA A 298 -4.36 -9.06 -17.43
C ALA A 298 -3.90 -9.18 -18.90
N SER A 299 -2.63 -9.52 -19.16
CA SER A 299 -2.04 -9.63 -20.50
C SER A 299 -2.17 -8.35 -21.34
N VAL A 300 -2.13 -7.20 -20.68
CA VAL A 300 -2.17 -5.85 -21.25
C VAL A 300 -0.96 -5.06 -20.75
N ASP A 301 -0.52 -4.06 -21.48
CA ASP A 301 0.43 -3.07 -20.96
C ASP A 301 -0.33 -1.93 -20.26
N TRP A 302 0.43 -1.01 -19.68
CA TRP A 302 -0.11 0.19 -19.04
C TRP A 302 -0.79 1.15 -20.04
N ARG A 303 -0.66 0.93 -21.35
CA ARG A 303 -1.36 1.67 -22.41
C ARG A 303 -2.68 1.00 -22.81
N GLY A 304 -3.01 -0.16 -22.22
CA GLY A 304 -4.17 -0.97 -22.58
C GLY A 304 -4.00 -1.83 -23.83
N SER A 305 -2.78 -1.93 -24.37
CA SER A 305 -2.48 -2.77 -25.53
C SER A 305 -2.24 -4.21 -25.08
N SER A 306 -2.74 -5.19 -25.83
CA SER A 306 -2.49 -6.61 -25.52
C SER A 306 -1.03 -6.98 -25.77
N VAL A 307 -0.36 -7.54 -24.76
CA VAL A 307 1.05 -7.96 -24.83
C VAL A 307 1.23 -9.21 -25.71
N MET A 308 0.20 -10.06 -25.77
CA MET A 308 0.23 -11.34 -26.50
C MET A 308 0.16 -11.18 -28.03
N ALA A 309 -0.24 -10.00 -28.53
CA ALA A 309 -0.31 -9.75 -29.97
C ALA A 309 1.07 -9.74 -30.67
N GLY A 310 2.17 -9.66 -29.90
CA GLY A 310 3.54 -9.66 -30.44
C GLY A 310 4.28 -11.01 -30.38
N ALA A 311 3.76 -12.02 -29.67
CA ALA A 311 4.53 -13.24 -29.33
C ALA A 311 3.89 -14.56 -29.79
N ALA A 312 2.86 -14.53 -30.62
CA ALA A 312 2.20 -15.74 -31.11
C ALA A 312 3.03 -16.47 -32.20
N SER A 313 3.99 -17.30 -31.76
CA SER A 313 4.41 -18.51 -32.47
C SER A 313 4.71 -19.62 -31.48
N ALA A 314 4.16 -20.81 -31.75
CA ALA A 314 4.23 -22.08 -31.02
C ALA A 314 3.22 -22.27 -29.86
N THR A 315 2.21 -23.07 -30.17
CA THR A 315 1.11 -23.57 -29.33
C THR A 315 1.53 -24.75 -28.44
N ASP A 316 1.05 -24.78 -27.19
CA ASP A 316 0.73 -26.00 -26.46
C ASP A 316 -0.69 -25.84 -25.85
N HIS A 317 -1.58 -26.79 -26.09
CA HIS A 317 -3.00 -26.73 -25.74
C HIS A 317 -3.37 -27.99 -24.97
N GLY A 318 -3.37 -27.90 -23.64
CA GLY A 318 -3.81 -29.01 -22.78
C GLY A 318 -3.80 -28.75 -21.29
N ARG A 319 -3.03 -27.77 -20.79
CA ARG A 319 -3.06 -27.34 -19.38
C ARG A 319 -3.83 -26.04 -19.31
N LYS A 320 -4.87 -25.96 -18.45
CA LYS A 320 -5.50 -24.68 -18.09
C LYS A 320 -4.33 -23.83 -17.53
N PRO A 321 -3.86 -22.79 -18.25
CA PRO A 321 -2.68 -22.06 -17.82
C PRO A 321 -3.01 -21.48 -16.45
N ASP A 322 -2.17 -21.77 -15.46
CA ASP A 322 -2.18 -21.02 -14.22
C ASP A 322 -1.92 -19.55 -14.61
N PRO A 323 -2.91 -18.66 -14.51
CA PRO A 323 -2.76 -17.29 -14.96
C PRO A 323 -1.73 -16.53 -14.11
N PHE A 324 -1.33 -17.09 -12.95
CA PHE A 324 -0.37 -16.49 -12.03
C PHE A 324 0.99 -17.16 -11.98
N GLY A 325 1.08 -18.45 -12.30
CA GLY A 325 2.32 -19.23 -12.32
C GLY A 325 3.43 -18.64 -13.21
N ASN A 326 3.11 -17.70 -14.09
CA ASN A 326 4.04 -17.05 -15.01
C ASN A 326 4.24 -15.54 -14.80
N ILE A 327 3.46 -14.86 -13.95
CA ILE A 327 3.55 -13.38 -13.79
C ILE A 327 4.94 -12.97 -13.32
N PHE A 328 5.50 -13.75 -12.38
CA PHE A 328 6.78 -13.47 -11.75
C PHE A 328 7.92 -14.34 -12.30
N ALA A 329 7.69 -15.09 -13.38
CA ALA A 329 8.73 -15.91 -14.00
C ALA A 329 9.86 -15.05 -14.62
N GLY A 330 9.59 -13.78 -14.92
CA GLY A 330 10.58 -12.83 -15.44
C GLY A 330 11.37 -12.06 -14.38
N ILE A 331 11.05 -12.18 -13.09
CA ILE A 331 11.77 -11.46 -12.04
C ILE A 331 13.07 -12.19 -11.71
N ASP A 332 14.20 -11.55 -12.00
CA ASP A 332 15.51 -12.01 -11.58
C ASP A 332 15.85 -11.47 -10.18
N PHE A 333 15.39 -12.18 -9.15
CA PHE A 333 15.69 -11.86 -7.74
C PHE A 333 17.20 -11.85 -7.47
N SER A 334 18.00 -12.60 -8.23
CA SER A 334 19.45 -12.69 -8.03
C SER A 334 20.22 -11.45 -8.47
N ALA A 335 19.65 -10.65 -9.38
CA ALA A 335 20.24 -9.41 -9.87
C ALA A 335 19.91 -8.19 -8.98
N MET A 336 18.92 -8.28 -8.09
CA MET A 336 18.46 -7.15 -7.26
C MET A 336 19.47 -6.82 -6.15
N SER A 337 19.47 -5.60 -5.61
CA SER A 337 20.18 -5.30 -4.36
C SER A 337 19.42 -5.86 -3.15
N MET A 338 20.06 -6.01 -1.97
CA MET A 338 19.34 -6.42 -0.75
C MET A 338 18.21 -5.45 -0.40
N ARG A 339 18.44 -4.14 -0.55
CA ARG A 339 17.43 -3.11 -0.33
C ARG A 339 16.24 -3.28 -1.28
N THR A 340 16.50 -3.50 -2.57
CA THR A 340 15.44 -3.74 -3.57
C THR A 340 14.63 -4.99 -3.24
N LEU A 341 15.29 -6.07 -2.80
CA LEU A 341 14.60 -7.30 -2.36
C LEU A 341 13.68 -7.06 -1.16
N ASP A 342 14.16 -6.29 -0.16
CA ASP A 342 13.39 -5.95 1.04
C ASP A 342 12.16 -5.10 0.69
N THR A 343 12.36 -4.05 -0.10
CA THR A 343 11.26 -3.19 -0.57
C THR A 343 10.23 -3.98 -1.40
N LEU A 344 10.68 -4.85 -2.31
CA LEU A 344 9.78 -5.71 -3.08
C LEU A 344 9.00 -6.66 -2.15
N ARG A 345 9.67 -7.25 -1.16
CA ARG A 345 9.03 -8.12 -0.15
C ARG A 345 7.98 -7.35 0.64
N GLU A 346 8.31 -6.18 1.19
CA GLU A 346 7.41 -5.35 1.98
C GLU A 346 6.15 -4.98 1.19
N HIS A 347 6.31 -4.52 -0.05
CA HIS A 347 5.16 -4.24 -0.92
C HIS A 347 4.34 -5.50 -1.22
N ALA A 348 4.99 -6.63 -1.51
CA ALA A 348 4.28 -7.87 -1.79
C ALA A 348 3.49 -8.38 -0.57
N VAL A 349 4.01 -8.23 0.66
CA VAL A 349 3.29 -8.53 1.90
C VAL A 349 2.06 -7.63 2.04
N VAL A 350 2.24 -6.30 1.96
CA VAL A 350 1.13 -5.35 2.10
C VAL A 350 0.04 -5.60 1.06
N LEU A 351 0.43 -5.82 -0.20
CA LEU A 351 -0.52 -6.11 -1.28
C LEU A 351 -1.20 -7.47 -1.10
N SER A 352 -0.51 -8.47 -0.56
CA SER A 352 -1.07 -9.77 -0.23
C SER A 352 -2.14 -9.63 0.86
N ASP A 353 -1.84 -8.89 1.93
CA ASP A 353 -2.76 -8.64 3.03
C ASP A 353 -3.98 -7.85 2.60
N ILE A 354 -3.79 -6.79 1.78
CA ILE A 354 -4.88 -6.06 1.16
C ILE A 354 -5.74 -7.00 0.32
N SER A 355 -5.12 -7.89 -0.47
CA SER A 355 -5.81 -8.81 -1.35
C SER A 355 -6.64 -9.84 -0.56
N TYR A 356 -6.11 -10.42 0.53
CA TYR A 356 -6.87 -11.25 1.45
C TYR A 356 -7.98 -10.47 2.18
N GLY A 357 -7.70 -9.24 2.59
CA GLY A 357 -8.70 -8.35 3.22
C GLY A 357 -9.84 -8.00 2.26
N LEU A 358 -9.55 -7.82 0.98
CA LEU A 358 -10.53 -7.66 -0.09
C LEU A 358 -11.31 -8.96 -0.34
N ALA A 359 -10.64 -10.12 -0.31
CA ALA A 359 -11.28 -11.43 -0.44
C ALA A 359 -12.29 -11.69 0.67
N ALA A 360 -12.00 -11.19 1.88
CA ALA A 360 -12.85 -11.34 3.04
C ALA A 360 -14.08 -10.42 3.07
N GLN A 361 -14.19 -9.46 2.14
CA GLN A 361 -15.34 -8.55 2.10
C GLN A 361 -16.62 -9.27 1.66
N PRO A 362 -17.80 -8.88 2.18
CA PRO A 362 -19.08 -9.46 1.76
C PRO A 362 -19.33 -9.40 0.24
N ARG A 363 -18.79 -8.39 -0.44
CA ARG A 363 -18.90 -8.24 -1.91
C ARG A 363 -18.02 -9.21 -2.71
N SER A 364 -17.04 -9.82 -2.07
CA SER A 364 -16.10 -10.80 -2.65
C SER A 364 -16.50 -12.23 -2.30
N ARG A 365 -17.51 -12.37 -1.44
CA ARG A 365 -18.14 -13.63 -1.08
C ARG A 365 -19.53 -13.68 -1.74
N PRO A 366 -19.97 -14.83 -2.26
CA PRO A 366 -21.40 -15.04 -2.49
C PRO A 366 -22.12 -15.15 -1.14
N ASP A 367 -23.45 -15.32 -1.15
CA ASP A 367 -24.23 -15.60 0.07
C ASP A 367 -23.78 -16.88 0.81
N ASP A 368 -22.97 -17.72 0.16
CA ASP A 368 -22.23 -18.81 0.80
C ASP A 368 -20.95 -18.27 1.46
N GLU A 369 -20.96 -18.16 2.80
CA GLU A 369 -19.91 -17.54 3.63
C GLU A 369 -18.50 -18.12 3.42
N ASN A 370 -18.39 -19.33 2.85
CA ASN A 370 -17.14 -20.06 2.67
C ASN A 370 -16.58 -20.01 1.25
N GLN A 371 -17.32 -19.46 0.28
CA GLN A 371 -16.82 -19.32 -1.08
C GLN A 371 -16.45 -17.86 -1.36
N THR A 372 -15.51 -17.68 -2.27
CA THR A 372 -15.28 -16.39 -2.91
C THR A 372 -16.01 -16.38 -4.25
N ASN A 373 -16.60 -15.25 -4.63
CA ASN A 373 -17.11 -15.07 -5.99
C ASN A 373 -15.92 -14.80 -6.94
N GLU A 374 -16.13 -14.59 -8.24
CA GLU A 374 -15.03 -14.38 -9.19
C GLU A 374 -14.04 -13.26 -8.77
N ALA A 375 -14.56 -12.20 -8.15
CA ALA A 375 -13.75 -11.10 -7.62
C ALA A 375 -12.91 -11.56 -6.42
N GLY A 376 -13.53 -12.27 -5.48
CA GLY A 376 -12.83 -12.87 -4.34
C GLY A 376 -11.78 -13.90 -4.75
N ASP A 377 -12.13 -14.81 -5.67
CA ASP A 377 -11.22 -15.81 -6.23
C ASP A 377 -10.01 -15.16 -6.89
N PHE A 378 -10.26 -14.05 -7.59
CA PHE A 378 -9.21 -13.28 -8.19
C PHE A 378 -8.26 -12.71 -7.12
N VAL A 379 -8.76 -12.01 -6.12
CA VAL A 379 -7.90 -11.41 -5.09
C VAL A 379 -7.23 -12.46 -4.20
N VAL A 380 -7.83 -13.63 -3.97
CA VAL A 380 -7.15 -14.77 -3.31
C VAL A 380 -5.96 -15.23 -4.15
N ARG A 381 -6.15 -15.49 -5.44
CA ARG A 381 -5.04 -15.89 -6.33
C ARG A 381 -3.95 -14.83 -6.43
N LEU A 382 -4.33 -13.55 -6.43
CA LEU A 382 -3.36 -12.45 -6.39
C LEU A 382 -2.57 -12.48 -5.08
N ALA A 383 -3.23 -12.67 -3.93
CA ALA A 383 -2.58 -12.79 -2.64
C ALA A 383 -1.60 -13.98 -2.61
N GLU A 384 -2.02 -15.15 -3.10
CA GLU A 384 -1.17 -16.34 -3.21
C GLU A 384 0.05 -16.09 -4.12
N ALA A 385 -0.15 -15.43 -5.26
CA ALA A 385 0.93 -15.09 -6.18
C ALA A 385 1.95 -14.13 -5.54
N LEU A 386 1.46 -13.13 -4.79
CA LEU A 386 2.28 -12.21 -4.01
C LEU A 386 3.01 -12.94 -2.87
N GLY A 387 2.37 -13.88 -2.19
CA GLY A 387 3.02 -14.79 -1.23
C GLY A 387 4.16 -15.60 -1.88
N GLY A 388 4.00 -15.99 -3.15
CA GLY A 388 5.07 -16.57 -3.96
C GLY A 388 6.26 -15.63 -4.18
N VAL A 389 6.01 -14.33 -4.41
CA VAL A 389 7.08 -13.31 -4.50
C VAL A 389 7.79 -13.14 -3.17
N VAL A 390 7.04 -13.02 -2.07
CA VAL A 390 7.59 -12.93 -0.71
C VAL A 390 8.51 -14.12 -0.43
N SER A 391 8.05 -15.33 -0.73
CA SER A 391 8.83 -16.56 -0.54
C SER A 391 10.14 -16.55 -1.34
N ARG A 392 10.11 -16.10 -2.60
CA ARG A 392 11.32 -15.99 -3.44
C ARG A 392 12.29 -14.91 -2.95
N CYS A 393 11.80 -13.78 -2.46
CA CYS A 393 12.64 -12.76 -1.81
C CYS A 393 13.34 -13.34 -0.57
N VAL A 394 12.61 -14.08 0.27
CA VAL A 394 13.15 -14.75 1.45
C VAL A 394 14.21 -15.78 1.07
N ASP A 395 13.93 -16.65 0.09
CA ASP A 395 14.87 -17.66 -0.36
C ASP A 395 16.16 -17.06 -0.94
N GLU A 396 16.04 -15.97 -1.69
CA GLU A 396 17.20 -15.25 -2.20
C GLU A 396 17.99 -14.57 -1.07
N ALA A 397 17.30 -13.95 -0.09
CA ALA A 397 17.95 -13.40 1.10
C ALA A 397 18.67 -14.47 1.93
N ARG A 398 18.10 -15.68 2.06
CA ARG A 398 18.75 -16.83 2.72
C ARG A 398 20.08 -17.18 2.04
N ARG A 399 20.06 -17.22 0.70
CA ARG A 399 21.19 -17.62 -0.14
C ARG A 399 22.34 -16.61 -0.13
N ARG A 400 22.04 -15.33 0.03
CA ARG A 400 23.05 -14.24 -0.03
C ARG A 400 23.89 -14.16 1.24
N GLN A 401 25.17 -13.85 1.04
CA GLN A 401 26.08 -13.44 2.11
C GLN A 401 26.17 -11.91 2.08
N PRO A 402 25.76 -11.20 3.15
CA PRO A 402 25.77 -9.75 3.17
C PRO A 402 27.21 -9.22 3.28
N ASP A 403 27.55 -8.26 2.41
CA ASP A 403 28.89 -7.66 2.34
C ASP A 403 29.05 -6.42 3.23
N SER A 404 27.94 -5.89 3.75
CA SER A 404 27.89 -4.71 4.62
C SER A 404 27.03 -4.94 5.86
N VAL A 405 27.19 -4.08 6.88
CA VAL A 405 26.34 -4.11 8.08
C VAL A 405 24.88 -3.85 7.71
N THR A 406 24.63 -2.86 6.84
CA THR A 406 23.28 -2.55 6.35
C THR A 406 22.64 -3.72 5.60
N ASP A 407 23.38 -4.42 4.73
CA ASP A 407 22.85 -5.60 4.05
C ASP A 407 22.55 -6.74 5.03
N ARG A 408 23.34 -6.85 6.11
CA ARG A 408 23.10 -7.83 7.18
C ARG A 408 21.83 -7.50 7.96
N GLU A 409 21.61 -6.23 8.31
CA GLU A 409 20.35 -5.77 8.92
C GLU A 409 19.14 -6.07 8.04
N ILE A 410 19.22 -5.73 6.75
CA ILE A 410 18.15 -5.98 5.78
C ILE A 410 17.88 -7.49 5.64
N ARG A 411 18.94 -8.30 5.54
CA ARG A 411 18.81 -9.76 5.49
C ARG A 411 18.12 -10.29 6.73
N ILE A 412 18.55 -9.88 7.93
CA ILE A 412 17.93 -10.31 9.19
C ILE A 412 16.45 -9.93 9.23
N ARG A 413 16.11 -8.69 8.86
CA ARG A 413 14.70 -8.23 8.77
C ARG A 413 13.89 -9.08 7.79
N THR A 414 14.44 -9.37 6.62
CA THR A 414 13.80 -10.20 5.58
C THR A 414 13.55 -11.62 6.04
N LEU A 415 14.48 -12.21 6.80
CA LEU A 415 14.38 -13.58 7.28
C LEU A 415 13.56 -13.73 8.56
N ALA A 416 13.38 -12.65 9.34
CA ALA A 416 12.79 -12.71 10.67
C ALA A 416 11.45 -13.46 10.71
N LEU A 417 10.45 -12.98 9.94
CA LEU A 417 9.11 -13.55 9.96
C LEU A 417 9.12 -14.98 9.40
N ALA A 418 9.73 -15.19 8.24
CA ALA A 418 9.77 -16.49 7.58
C ALA A 418 10.52 -17.57 8.38
N THR A 419 11.50 -17.17 9.19
CA THR A 419 12.23 -18.09 10.08
C THR A 419 11.40 -18.44 11.31
N VAL A 420 10.66 -17.48 11.88
CA VAL A 420 9.81 -17.71 13.04
C VAL A 420 8.59 -18.58 12.67
N GLU A 421 7.97 -18.33 11.52
CA GLU A 421 6.74 -19.00 11.09
C GLU A 421 6.95 -20.42 10.55
N ASN A 422 8.16 -20.76 10.06
CA ASN A 422 8.38 -22.08 9.45
C ASN A 422 8.49 -23.24 10.46
N GLY A 423 8.59 -22.94 11.75
CA GLY A 423 8.68 -23.93 12.83
C GLY A 423 10.01 -24.70 12.90
N ASP A 424 11.03 -24.35 12.11
CA ASP A 424 12.35 -24.95 12.19
C ASP A 424 13.15 -24.36 13.36
N ALA A 425 13.20 -25.12 14.46
CA ALA A 425 13.93 -24.74 15.67
C ALA A 425 15.46 -24.64 15.46
N ALA A 426 16.03 -25.30 14.46
CA ALA A 426 17.45 -25.16 14.13
C ALA A 426 17.71 -23.86 13.35
N GLU A 427 16.86 -23.55 12.36
CA GLU A 427 16.93 -22.28 11.62
C GLU A 427 16.71 -21.08 12.55
N THR A 428 15.69 -21.14 13.41
CA THR A 428 15.42 -20.11 14.43
C THR A 428 16.61 -19.89 15.36
N ARG A 429 17.28 -20.97 15.81
CA ARG A 429 18.50 -20.84 16.64
C ARG A 429 19.69 -20.24 15.89
N ALA A 430 19.85 -20.55 14.60
CA ALA A 430 20.88 -19.96 13.78
C ALA A 430 20.63 -18.46 13.59
N PHE A 431 19.39 -18.10 13.28
CA PHE A 431 18.93 -16.71 13.15
C PHE A 431 19.15 -15.91 14.44
N ALA A 432 18.79 -16.45 15.61
CA ALA A 432 19.00 -15.78 16.90
C ALA A 432 20.49 -15.49 17.18
N ARG A 433 21.41 -16.40 16.81
CA ARG A 433 22.86 -16.15 16.94
C ARG A 433 23.34 -15.05 16.00
N GLU A 434 22.82 -15.02 14.78
CA GLU A 434 23.14 -13.96 13.81
C GLU A 434 22.67 -12.59 14.30
N LEU A 435 21.47 -12.54 14.90
CA LEU A 435 20.92 -11.32 15.51
C LEU A 435 21.76 -10.84 16.69
N LEU A 436 22.22 -11.74 17.58
CA LEU A 436 23.16 -11.38 18.67
C LEU A 436 24.49 -10.84 18.12
N ALA A 437 25.04 -11.49 17.09
CA ALA A 437 26.28 -11.05 16.46
C ALA A 437 26.16 -9.69 15.75
N LEU A 438 24.97 -9.31 15.30
CA LEU A 438 24.70 -7.98 14.76
C LEU A 438 24.70 -6.91 15.87
N VAL A 439 24.14 -7.20 17.03
CA VAL A 439 24.10 -6.26 18.17
C VAL A 439 25.48 -6.01 18.77
N ASP A 440 26.38 -7.00 18.70
CA ASP A 440 27.75 -6.90 19.20
C ASP A 440 28.72 -6.17 18.25
N ALA A 441 28.33 -5.94 16.99
CA ALA A 441 29.14 -5.31 15.94
C ALA A 441 28.90 -3.81 15.86
#